data_AF-A0A838J4T0-F1
#
_entry.id   AF-A0A838J4T0-F1
#
_cell.length_a   1.000
_cell.length_b   1.000
_cell.length_c   1.000
_cell.angle_alpha   90.00
_cell.angle_beta   90.00
_cell.angle_gamma   90.00
#
_symmetry.space_group_name_H-M   'P 1'
#
loop_
_entity.id
_entity.type
_entity.pdbx_description
1 polymer ?
#
loop_
_entity_poly.entity_id
_entity_poly.type
_entity_poly.pdbx_seq_one_letter_code
_entity_poly.pdbx_strand_id
1 'polypeptide(L)'
;MKIVIRWQVLALLGLGVLALGLRLYGLNWDQGNSFHPDERQIMFHVTALAWPGSLAQFFDPVNSPLNPRFFAYGSFPLYLLALVGQVLGHFFPAVTSFTNLTLVGRVLSALFDSGTVLLTGWLALLLVPGDTPEERNYAWSMALLAAALVACTPLQVQLSHFYAVDTMLLFFVMLTMLACVALVHTSAPVR
;
A
#
# COMPACT_ATOMS: atom_id res chain seq x y z
N MET A 1 34.11 -12.40 -1.42
CA MET A 1 33.32 -11.18 -1.14
C MET A 1 32.49 -11.45 0.12
N LYS A 2 32.84 -10.91 1.29
CA LYS A 2 32.01 -11.07 2.49
C LYS A 2 30.91 -10.01 2.43
N ILE A 3 29.67 -10.42 2.21
CA ILE A 3 28.50 -9.53 2.33
C ILE A 3 28.36 -9.22 3.82
N VAL A 4 28.75 -8.00 4.22
CA VAL A 4 28.52 -7.51 5.59
C VAL A 4 27.10 -6.96 5.62
N ILE A 5 26.13 -7.80 6.01
CA ILE A 5 24.76 -7.34 6.23
C ILE A 5 24.73 -6.55 7.55
N ARG A 6 24.36 -5.28 7.49
CA ARG A 6 24.13 -4.45 8.67
C ARG A 6 22.84 -4.92 9.35
N TRP A 7 22.91 -5.29 10.62
CA TRP A 7 21.76 -5.80 11.37
C TRP A 7 20.60 -4.81 11.40
N GLN A 8 20.87 -3.50 11.30
CA GLN A 8 19.82 -2.47 11.27
C GLN A 8 18.90 -2.61 10.05
N VAL A 9 19.44 -3.00 8.90
CA VAL A 9 18.64 -3.27 7.69
C VAL A 9 17.73 -4.47 7.93
N LEU A 10 18.26 -5.54 8.52
CA LEU A 10 17.47 -6.72 8.88
C LEU A 10 16.39 -6.38 9.91
N ALA A 11 16.69 -5.51 10.88
CA ALA A 11 15.72 -5.05 11.87
C ALA A 11 14.58 -4.25 11.22
N LEU A 12 14.89 -3.35 10.29
CA LEU A 12 13.87 -2.58 9.55
C LEU A 12 13.00 -3.49 8.68
N LEU A 13 13.60 -4.44 7.97
CA LEU A 13 12.85 -5.44 7.20
C LEU A 13 11.99 -6.33 8.13
N GLY A 14 12.53 -6.71 9.29
CA GLY A 14 11.80 -7.43 10.33
C GLY A 14 10.59 -6.66 10.85
N LEU A 15 10.71 -5.34 11.04
CA LEU A 15 9.58 -4.47 11.36
C LEU A 15 8.55 -4.42 10.24
N GLY A 16 8.98 -4.42 8.97
CA GLY A 16 8.07 -4.53 7.83
C GLY A 16 7.28 -5.84 7.81
N VAL A 17 7.95 -6.98 8.09
CA VAL A 17 7.29 -8.29 8.20
C VAL A 17 6.35 -8.34 9.40
N LEU A 18 6.74 -7.81 10.55
CA LEU A 18 5.88 -7.69 11.73
C LEU A 18 4.65 -6.83 11.43
N ALA A 19 4.85 -5.67 10.82
CA ALA A 19 3.77 -4.77 10.40
C ALA A 19 2.78 -5.47 9.49
N LEU A 20 3.27 -6.23 8.50
CA LEU A 20 2.42 -7.02 7.60
C LEU A 20 1.65 -8.09 8.36
N GLY A 21 2.32 -8.82 9.28
CA GLY A 21 1.67 -9.81 10.13
C GLY A 21 0.51 -9.23 10.96
N LEU A 22 0.72 -8.06 11.56
CA LEU A 22 -0.32 -7.36 12.35
C LEU A 22 -1.53 -6.94 11.52
N ARG A 23 -1.35 -6.64 10.22
CA ARG A 23 -2.39 -6.15 9.30
C ARG A 23 -3.11 -7.27 8.56
N LEU A 24 -2.48 -8.44 8.47
CA LEU A 24 -3.08 -9.65 7.91
C LEU A 24 -3.76 -10.51 8.99
N TYR A 25 -3.40 -10.33 10.26
CA TYR A 25 -3.99 -11.07 11.37
C TYR A 25 -5.49 -10.76 11.47
N GLY A 26 -6.32 -11.79 11.30
CA GLY A 26 -7.77 -11.60 11.31
C GLY A 26 -8.27 -10.83 10.08
N LEU A 27 -7.66 -11.06 8.90
CA LEU A 27 -8.03 -10.43 7.62
C LEU A 27 -9.55 -10.32 7.36
N ASN A 28 -10.32 -11.32 7.77
CA ASN A 28 -11.78 -11.27 7.78
C ASN A 28 -12.32 -10.51 9.01
N TRP A 29 -11.85 -9.27 9.21
CA TRP A 29 -12.00 -8.48 10.44
C TRP A 29 -13.46 -8.27 10.87
N ASP A 30 -14.34 -8.10 9.89
CA ASP A 30 -15.79 -7.91 10.06
C ASP A 30 -16.61 -9.18 9.79
N GLN A 31 -15.96 -10.34 9.70
CA GLN A 31 -16.58 -11.66 9.51
C GLN A 31 -17.46 -11.74 8.25
N GLY A 32 -17.13 -11.00 7.19
CA GLY A 32 -17.85 -11.01 5.92
C GLY A 32 -19.10 -10.11 5.88
N ASN A 33 -19.37 -9.34 6.94
CA ASN A 33 -20.53 -8.45 7.00
C ASN A 33 -20.34 -7.15 6.19
N SER A 34 -19.13 -6.89 5.69
CA SER A 34 -18.78 -5.72 4.88
C SER A 34 -19.11 -4.40 5.57
N PHE A 35 -18.81 -4.26 6.87
CA PHE A 35 -19.28 -3.14 7.68
C PHE A 35 -18.71 -1.78 7.28
N HIS A 36 -17.52 -1.76 6.68
CA HIS A 36 -16.89 -0.50 6.26
C HIS A 36 -17.59 0.06 5.02
N PRO A 37 -18.21 1.26 5.09
CA PRO A 37 -19.03 1.79 4.00
C PRO A 37 -18.22 2.05 2.74
N ASP A 38 -17.02 2.64 2.85
CA ASP A 38 -16.20 2.97 1.68
C ASP A 38 -15.67 1.72 0.97
N GLU A 39 -15.17 0.71 1.72
CA GLU A 39 -14.80 -0.59 1.16
C GLU A 39 -15.98 -1.21 0.40
N ARG A 40 -17.17 -1.22 1.01
CA ARG A 40 -18.38 -1.76 0.36
C ARG A 40 -18.71 -1.01 -0.94
N GLN A 41 -18.60 0.31 -0.95
CA GLN A 41 -18.81 1.12 -2.17
C GLN A 41 -17.78 0.77 -3.24
N ILE A 42 -16.50 0.70 -2.90
CA ILE A 42 -15.44 0.27 -3.82
C ILE A 42 -15.77 -1.11 -4.39
N MET A 43 -16.16 -2.06 -3.54
CA MET A 43 -16.51 -3.41 -3.97
C MET A 43 -17.69 -3.44 -4.95
N PHE A 44 -18.75 -2.67 -4.71
CA PHE A 44 -19.89 -2.60 -5.65
C PHE A 44 -19.50 -2.07 -7.03
N HIS A 45 -18.57 -1.11 -7.09
CA HIS A 45 -18.08 -0.62 -8.37
C HIS A 45 -17.11 -1.60 -9.02
N VAL A 46 -16.19 -2.21 -8.27
CA VAL A 46 -15.22 -3.18 -8.79
C VAL A 46 -15.90 -4.40 -9.38
N THR A 47 -16.92 -4.96 -8.72
CA THR A 47 -17.63 -6.15 -9.22
C THR A 47 -18.54 -5.84 -10.43
N ALA A 48 -18.87 -4.57 -10.66
CA ALA A 48 -19.62 -4.13 -11.83
C ALA A 48 -18.73 -3.80 -13.05
N LEU A 49 -17.42 -3.63 -12.86
CA LEU A 49 -16.47 -3.39 -13.95
C LEU A 49 -16.35 -4.62 -14.85
N ALA A 50 -16.23 -4.38 -16.15
CA ALA A 50 -15.89 -5.41 -17.12
C ALA A 50 -14.77 -4.95 -18.06
N TRP A 51 -14.13 -5.91 -18.72
CA TRP A 51 -12.98 -5.66 -19.58
C TRP A 51 -13.44 -5.39 -21.02
N PRO A 52 -12.88 -4.38 -21.69
CA PRO A 52 -13.29 -4.03 -23.04
C PRO A 52 -12.84 -5.10 -24.03
N GLY A 53 -13.70 -5.42 -24.99
CA GLY A 53 -13.40 -6.38 -26.05
C GLY A 53 -12.54 -5.79 -27.18
N SER A 54 -12.29 -4.48 -27.18
CA SER A 54 -11.47 -3.80 -28.18
C SER A 54 -10.82 -2.53 -27.65
N LEU A 55 -9.75 -2.07 -28.31
CA LEU A 55 -9.11 -0.78 -28.00
C LEU A 55 -10.05 0.41 -28.25
N ALA A 56 -10.91 0.34 -29.26
CA ALA A 56 -11.91 1.38 -29.53
C ALA A 56 -12.88 1.52 -28.33
N GLN A 57 -13.32 0.40 -27.76
CA GLN A 57 -14.16 0.40 -26.57
C GLN A 57 -13.39 0.88 -25.32
N PHE A 58 -12.09 0.55 -25.20
CA PHE A 58 -11.25 1.04 -24.11
C PHE A 58 -11.14 2.59 -24.11
N PHE A 59 -10.93 3.18 -25.29
CA PHE A 59 -10.80 4.64 -25.46
C PHE A 59 -12.14 5.38 -25.58
N ASP A 60 -13.28 4.71 -25.45
CA ASP A 60 -14.60 5.36 -25.37
C ASP A 60 -14.94 5.72 -23.91
N PRO A 61 -14.79 6.99 -23.48
CA PRO A 61 -15.00 7.37 -22.09
C PRO A 61 -16.47 7.19 -21.64
N VAL A 62 -17.44 7.15 -22.55
CA VAL A 62 -18.87 7.07 -22.20
C VAL A 62 -19.33 5.61 -22.10
N ASN A 63 -18.91 4.78 -23.06
CA ASN A 63 -19.41 3.41 -23.21
C ASN A 63 -18.40 2.34 -22.79
N SER A 64 -17.18 2.70 -22.40
CA SER A 64 -16.21 1.73 -21.90
C SER A 64 -16.76 1.00 -20.67
N PRO A 65 -16.70 -0.33 -20.62
CA PRO A 65 -17.08 -1.11 -19.45
C PRO A 65 -16.12 -0.92 -18.27
N LEU A 66 -14.97 -0.27 -18.51
CA LEU A 66 -14.05 0.15 -17.46
C LEU A 66 -14.45 1.47 -16.82
N ASN A 67 -15.44 2.21 -17.33
CA ASN A 67 -15.87 3.42 -16.65
C ASN A 67 -16.66 3.05 -15.38
N PRO A 68 -16.17 3.35 -14.16
CA PRO A 68 -16.85 2.98 -12.92
C PRO A 68 -18.14 3.79 -12.67
N ARG A 69 -18.34 4.88 -13.42
CA ARG A 69 -19.41 5.87 -13.25
C ARG A 69 -19.49 6.41 -11.81
N PHE A 70 -18.35 6.38 -11.13
CA PHE A 70 -18.19 6.74 -9.74
C PHE A 70 -16.79 7.29 -9.53
N PHE A 71 -16.75 8.54 -9.06
CA PHE A 71 -15.53 9.35 -8.99
C PHE A 71 -15.41 10.09 -7.65
N ALA A 72 -16.13 9.62 -6.62
CA ALA A 72 -16.03 10.20 -5.28
C ALA A 72 -14.67 9.92 -4.62
N TYR A 73 -14.00 8.83 -5.03
CA TYR A 73 -12.62 8.52 -4.69
C TYR A 73 -11.75 8.47 -5.94
N GLY A 74 -10.42 8.41 -5.78
CA GLY A 74 -9.52 8.11 -6.88
C GLY A 74 -9.87 6.76 -7.52
N SER A 75 -9.77 6.64 -8.85
CA SER A 75 -10.13 5.41 -9.57
C SER A 75 -9.06 4.31 -9.48
N PHE A 76 -7.84 4.63 -9.05
CA PHE A 76 -6.73 3.67 -8.99
C PHE A 76 -7.03 2.43 -8.13
N PRO A 77 -7.56 2.53 -6.89
CA PRO A 77 -7.92 1.35 -6.10
C PRO A 77 -8.96 0.46 -6.77
N LEU A 78 -9.90 1.04 -7.53
CA LEU A 78 -10.91 0.26 -8.25
C LEU A 78 -10.25 -0.58 -9.35
N TYR A 79 -9.42 0.05 -10.19
CA TYR A 79 -8.74 -0.64 -11.28
C TYR A 79 -7.70 -1.65 -10.79
N LEU A 80 -6.98 -1.33 -9.71
CA LEU A 80 -6.01 -2.24 -9.11
C LEU A 80 -6.70 -3.52 -8.64
N LEU A 81 -7.80 -3.41 -7.88
CA LEU A 81 -8.51 -4.59 -7.38
C LEU A 81 -9.18 -5.37 -8.52
N ALA A 82 -9.78 -4.68 -9.50
CA ALA A 82 -10.38 -5.34 -10.66
C ALA A 82 -9.33 -6.15 -11.44
N LEU A 83 -8.14 -5.57 -11.69
CA LEU A 83 -7.05 -6.23 -12.39
C LEU A 83 -6.52 -7.43 -11.61
N VAL A 84 -6.20 -7.24 -10.33
CA VAL A 84 -5.70 -8.34 -9.47
C VAL A 84 -6.74 -9.45 -9.36
N GLY A 85 -8.01 -9.09 -9.18
CA GLY A 85 -9.14 -10.03 -9.14
C GLY A 85 -9.30 -10.81 -10.44
N GLN A 86 -9.16 -10.16 -11.60
CA GLN A 86 -9.20 -10.83 -12.90
C GLN A 86 -8.06 -11.83 -13.07
N VAL A 87 -6.82 -11.40 -12.76
CA VAL A 87 -5.63 -12.24 -12.89
C VAL A 87 -5.71 -13.44 -11.94
N LEU A 88 -6.03 -13.21 -10.67
CA LEU A 88 -6.18 -14.30 -9.70
C LEU A 88 -7.37 -15.20 -10.03
N GLY A 89 -8.47 -14.65 -10.51
CA GLY A 89 -9.66 -15.39 -10.92
C GLY A 89 -9.41 -16.38 -12.06
N HIS A 90 -8.41 -16.12 -12.91
CA HIS A 90 -7.98 -17.06 -13.95
C HIS A 90 -7.43 -18.36 -13.38
N PHE A 91 -6.70 -18.29 -12.26
CA PHE A 91 -6.08 -19.45 -11.61
C PHE A 91 -6.96 -20.01 -10.49
N PHE A 92 -7.72 -19.14 -9.81
CA PHE A 92 -8.53 -19.44 -8.64
C PHE A 92 -9.92 -18.82 -8.79
N PRO A 93 -10.85 -19.47 -9.52
CA PRO A 93 -12.17 -18.90 -9.80
C PRO A 93 -12.96 -18.48 -8.56
N ALA A 94 -12.73 -19.12 -7.40
CA ALA A 94 -13.38 -18.75 -6.14
C ALA A 94 -13.06 -17.31 -5.67
N VAL A 95 -11.95 -16.71 -6.13
CA VAL A 95 -11.52 -15.35 -5.78
C VAL A 95 -12.49 -14.29 -6.32
N THR A 96 -13.23 -14.58 -7.40
CA THR A 96 -14.14 -13.60 -8.01
C THR A 96 -15.46 -13.43 -7.24
N SER A 97 -15.71 -14.25 -6.22
CA SER A 97 -16.84 -14.03 -5.32
C SER A 97 -16.63 -12.73 -4.52
N PHE A 98 -17.73 -12.04 -4.21
CA PHE A 98 -17.68 -10.75 -3.49
C PHE A 98 -16.82 -10.83 -2.22
N THR A 99 -17.07 -11.82 -1.36
CA THR A 99 -16.35 -12.00 -0.09
C THR A 99 -14.86 -12.24 -0.30
N ASN A 100 -14.47 -13.14 -1.21
CA ASN A 100 -13.06 -13.46 -1.41
C ASN A 100 -12.31 -12.32 -2.10
N LEU A 101 -12.96 -11.59 -3.02
CA LEU A 101 -12.39 -10.42 -3.65
C LEU A 101 -12.18 -9.28 -2.64
N THR A 102 -13.09 -9.11 -1.67
CA THR A 102 -12.89 -8.18 -0.55
C THR A 102 -11.64 -8.54 0.26
N LEU A 103 -11.42 -9.83 0.54
CA LEU A 103 -10.21 -10.28 1.25
C LEU A 103 -8.94 -9.99 0.43
N VAL A 104 -8.96 -10.15 -0.90
CA VAL A 104 -7.86 -9.74 -1.78
C VAL A 104 -7.59 -8.24 -1.65
N GLY A 105 -8.64 -7.42 -1.66
CA GLY A 105 -8.54 -5.98 -1.39
C GLY A 105 -7.82 -5.72 -0.06
N ARG A 106 -8.25 -6.36 1.03
CA ARG A 106 -7.62 -6.19 2.35
C ARG A 106 -6.15 -6.59 2.38
N VAL A 107 -5.75 -7.63 1.65
CA VAL A 107 -4.33 -7.97 1.48
C VAL A 107 -3.58 -6.84 0.79
N LEU A 108 -4.14 -6.25 -0.27
CA LEU A 108 -3.53 -5.08 -0.93
C LEU A 108 -3.41 -3.91 0.04
N SER A 109 -4.46 -3.58 0.80
CA SER A 109 -4.45 -2.52 1.82
C SER A 109 -3.33 -2.74 2.85
N ALA A 110 -3.21 -3.97 3.37
CA ALA A 110 -2.16 -4.37 4.30
C ALA A 110 -0.75 -4.24 3.71
N LEU A 111 -0.57 -4.58 2.41
CA LEU A 111 0.70 -4.42 1.70
C LEU A 111 1.10 -2.94 1.55
N PHE A 112 0.18 -2.08 1.12
CA PHE A 112 0.45 -0.64 1.00
C PHE A 112 0.75 -0.01 2.36
N ASP A 113 -0.03 -0.32 3.39
CA ASP A 113 0.19 0.24 4.72
C ASP A 113 1.50 -0.28 5.37
N SER A 114 1.88 -1.53 5.11
CA SER A 114 3.19 -2.07 5.51
C SER A 114 4.33 -1.43 4.73
N GLY A 115 4.11 -1.10 3.46
CA GLY A 115 5.02 -0.28 2.66
C GLY A 115 5.25 1.10 3.29
N THR A 116 4.19 1.73 3.81
CA THR A 116 4.27 3.02 4.54
C THR A 116 5.16 2.93 5.77
N VAL A 117 5.15 1.81 6.50
CA VAL A 117 6.07 1.57 7.64
C VAL A 117 7.53 1.62 7.18
N LEU A 118 7.86 0.93 6.09
CA LEU A 118 9.23 0.92 5.54
C LEU A 118 9.63 2.29 5.00
N LEU A 119 8.73 2.98 4.29
CA LEU A 119 8.97 4.33 3.79
C LEU A 119 9.19 5.33 4.92
N THR A 120 8.48 5.18 6.04
CA THR A 120 8.67 6.03 7.23
C THR A 120 10.08 5.85 7.81
N GLY A 121 10.52 4.60 7.98
CA GLY A 121 11.88 4.32 8.44
C GLY A 121 12.93 4.87 7.49
N TRP A 122 12.73 4.72 6.17
CA TRP A 122 13.65 5.26 5.18
C TRP A 122 13.66 6.80 5.17
N LEU A 123 12.50 7.45 5.27
CA LEU A 123 12.42 8.90 5.35
C LEU A 123 13.17 9.43 6.57
N ALA A 124 13.04 8.78 7.73
CA ALA A 124 13.82 9.13 8.92
C ALA A 124 15.33 8.98 8.72
N LEU A 125 15.80 7.98 7.95
CA LEU A 125 17.23 7.86 7.59
C LEU A 125 17.73 9.02 6.72
N LEU A 126 16.87 9.58 5.86
CA LEU A 126 17.26 10.72 5.01
C LEU A 126 17.26 12.05 5.77
N LEU A 127 16.35 12.21 6.74
CA LEU A 127 16.20 13.45 7.49
C LEU A 127 17.24 13.63 8.60
N VAL A 128 17.79 12.54 9.14
CA VAL A 128 18.80 12.59 10.21
C VAL A 128 20.20 12.57 9.59
N PRO A 129 21.12 13.48 9.99
CA PRO A 129 22.50 13.47 9.51
C PRO A 129 23.18 12.11 9.71
N GLY A 130 24.13 11.79 8.83
CA GLY A 130 24.82 10.51 8.81
C GLY A 130 26.25 10.60 8.31
N ASP A 131 26.90 11.74 8.50
CA ASP A 131 28.26 11.98 8.00
C ASP A 131 29.30 11.22 8.83
N THR A 132 29.11 11.21 10.15
CA THR A 132 29.96 10.48 11.09
C THR A 132 29.38 9.09 11.45
N PRO A 133 30.19 8.14 11.93
CA PRO A 133 29.70 6.85 12.41
C PRO A 133 28.68 6.94 13.55
N GLU A 134 28.82 7.93 14.44
CA GLU A 134 27.92 8.15 15.58
C GLU A 134 26.55 8.64 15.11
N GLU A 135 26.53 9.63 14.22
CA GLU A 135 25.32 10.14 13.58
C GLU A 135 24.59 9.05 12.79
N ARG A 136 25.33 8.19 12.06
CA ARG A 136 24.71 7.04 11.37
C ARG A 136 23.99 6.10 12.33
N ASN A 137 24.57 5.80 13.49
CA ASN A 137 23.94 4.94 14.48
C ASN A 137 22.69 5.61 15.08
N TYR A 138 22.75 6.92 15.29
CA TYR A 138 21.60 7.72 15.72
C TYR A 138 20.49 7.74 14.67
N ALA A 139 20.81 7.97 13.40
CA ALA A 139 19.86 7.92 12.27
C ALA A 139 19.15 6.57 12.17
N TRP A 140 19.88 5.47 12.29
CA TRP A 140 19.28 4.13 12.34
C TRP A 140 18.37 3.93 13.55
N SER A 141 18.74 4.45 14.71
CA SER A 141 17.89 4.38 15.91
C SER A 141 16.58 5.13 15.70
N MET A 142 16.62 6.32 15.10
CA MET A 142 15.44 7.11 14.76
C MET A 142 14.58 6.41 13.71
N ALA A 143 15.19 5.81 12.69
CA ALA A 143 14.49 5.07 11.64
C ALA A 143 13.74 3.85 12.17
N LEU A 144 14.39 3.05 13.02
CA LEU A 144 13.76 1.88 13.64
C LEU A 144 12.65 2.29 14.62
N LEU A 145 12.87 3.37 15.40
CA LEU A 145 11.85 3.90 16.30
C LEU A 145 10.62 4.40 15.53
N ALA A 146 10.82 5.21 14.49
CA ALA A 146 9.74 5.74 13.67
C ALA A 146 8.95 4.62 12.98
N ALA A 147 9.63 3.64 12.39
CA ALA A 147 8.98 2.48 11.79
C ALA A 147 8.21 1.65 12.84
N ALA A 148 8.76 1.43 14.03
CA ALA A 148 8.08 0.69 15.09
C ALA A 148 6.81 1.40 15.60
N LEU A 149 6.86 2.73 15.74
CA LEU A 149 5.70 3.52 16.16
C LEU A 149 4.57 3.44 15.12
N VAL A 150 4.90 3.61 13.83
CA VAL A 150 3.92 3.51 12.72
C VAL A 150 3.39 2.07 12.58
N ALA A 151 4.25 1.06 12.69
CA ALA A 151 3.86 -0.35 12.63
C ALA A 151 2.78 -0.70 13.67
N CYS A 152 2.89 -0.13 14.87
CA CYS A 152 2.02 -0.40 16.02
C CYS A 152 0.94 0.68 16.25
N THR A 153 0.78 1.65 15.35
CA THR A 153 -0.24 2.70 15.51
C THR A 153 -1.65 2.11 15.36
N PRO A 154 -2.51 2.13 16.40
CA PRO A 154 -3.78 1.42 16.38
C PRO A 154 -4.71 1.83 15.23
N LEU A 155 -4.76 3.13 14.93
CA LEU A 155 -5.60 3.66 13.85
C LEU A 155 -5.16 3.14 12.47
N GLN A 156 -3.86 3.12 12.17
CA GLN A 156 -3.36 2.62 10.90
C GLN A 156 -3.58 1.12 10.77
N VAL A 157 -3.31 0.36 11.85
CA VAL A 157 -3.61 -1.06 11.89
C VAL A 157 -5.09 -1.29 11.62
N GLN A 158 -6.00 -0.56 12.27
CA GLN A 158 -7.44 -0.69 12.01
C GLN A 158 -7.82 -0.38 10.56
N LEU A 159 -7.35 0.73 9.99
CA LEU A 159 -7.68 1.13 8.62
C LEU A 159 -7.14 0.14 7.58
N SER A 160 -5.98 -0.45 7.83
CA SER A 160 -5.37 -1.45 6.92
C SER A 160 -6.17 -2.75 6.79
N HIS A 161 -7.07 -3.04 7.74
CA HIS A 161 -7.96 -4.19 7.66
C HIS A 161 -9.15 -3.98 6.72
N PHE A 162 -9.29 -2.79 6.13
CA PHE A 162 -10.32 -2.49 5.14
C PHE A 162 -9.68 -2.00 3.84
N TYR A 163 -10.25 -2.40 2.72
CA TYR A 163 -9.86 -1.89 1.41
C TYR A 163 -10.52 -0.53 1.15
N ALA A 164 -9.93 0.51 1.73
CA ALA A 164 -10.26 1.91 1.49
C ALA A 164 -9.15 2.60 0.68
N VAL A 165 -9.31 3.89 0.38
CA VAL A 165 -8.34 4.65 -0.40
C VAL A 165 -7.16 5.18 0.43
N ASP A 166 -7.34 5.27 1.74
CA ASP A 166 -6.45 5.95 2.69
C ASP A 166 -5.07 5.30 2.78
N THR A 167 -5.00 3.96 2.86
CA THR A 167 -3.72 3.24 3.00
C THR A 167 -2.84 3.40 1.77
N MET A 168 -3.45 3.32 0.57
CA MET A 168 -2.75 3.56 -0.70
C MET A 168 -2.34 5.02 -0.85
N LEU A 169 -3.25 5.95 -0.54
CA LEU A 169 -2.98 7.38 -0.62
C LEU A 169 -1.79 7.74 0.27
N LEU A 170 -1.81 7.29 1.54
CA LEU A 170 -0.72 7.53 2.48
C LEU A 170 0.61 6.95 1.99
N PHE A 171 0.61 5.74 1.42
CA PHE A 171 1.81 5.15 0.84
C PHE A 171 2.41 6.03 -0.26
N PHE A 172 1.60 6.47 -1.23
CA PHE A 172 2.10 7.30 -2.33
C PHE A 172 2.49 8.72 -1.87
N VAL A 173 1.79 9.28 -0.88
CA VAL A 173 2.20 10.55 -0.25
C VAL A 173 3.56 10.40 0.42
N MET A 174 3.78 9.34 1.20
CA MET A 174 5.07 9.08 1.85
C MET A 174 6.18 8.81 0.84
N LEU A 175 5.89 8.09 -0.25
CA LEU A 175 6.84 7.85 -1.33
C LEU A 175 7.22 9.17 -2.03
N THR A 176 6.25 10.05 -2.26
CA THR A 176 6.48 11.38 -2.84
C THR A 176 7.33 12.24 -1.91
N MET A 177 7.03 12.27 -0.62
CA MET A 177 7.82 12.98 0.39
C MET A 177 9.27 12.47 0.43
N LEU A 178 9.46 11.15 0.43
CA LEU A 178 10.77 10.53 0.36
C LEU A 178 11.54 10.96 -0.90
N ALA A 179 10.90 10.93 -2.06
CA ALA A 179 11.51 11.35 -3.32
C ALA A 179 11.90 12.84 -3.31
N CYS A 180 11.05 13.71 -2.77
CA CYS A 180 11.34 15.14 -2.61
C CYS A 180 12.56 15.38 -1.71
N VAL A 181 12.63 14.70 -0.56
CA VAL A 181 13.79 14.80 0.34
C VAL A 181 15.05 14.27 -0.35
N ALA A 182 14.98 13.11 -1.00
CA ALA A 182 16.11 12.55 -1.74
C ALA A 182 16.60 13.48 -2.86
N LEU A 183 15.69 14.17 -3.55
CA LEU A 183 16.02 15.15 -4.58
C LEU A 183 16.79 16.34 -4.00
N VAL A 184 16.35 16.89 -2.86
CA VAL A 184 17.04 18.01 -2.18
C VAL A 184 18.48 17.64 -1.77
N HIS A 185 18.70 16.38 -1.37
CA HIS A 185 20.03 15.90 -1.02
C HIS A 185 20.92 15.56 -2.23
N THR A 186 20.38 15.60 -3.45
CA THR A 186 21.17 15.31 -4.65
C THR A 186 21.95 16.56 -5.07
N SER A 187 23.27 16.46 -5.16
CA SER A 187 24.17 17.59 -5.45
C SER A 187 24.13 18.09 -6.91
N ALA A 188 23.38 17.41 -7.79
CA ALA A 188 23.28 17.75 -9.20
C ALA A 188 21.96 18.51 -9.47
N PRO A 189 22.00 19.69 -10.10
CA PRO A 189 20.77 20.34 -10.55
C PRO A 189 20.09 19.46 -11.59
N VAL A 190 18.77 19.28 -11.46
CA VAL A 190 17.94 18.69 -12.52
C VAL A 190 18.12 19.58 -13.75
N ARG A 191 18.81 19.07 -14.77
CA ARG A 191 18.97 19.74 -16.06
C ARG A 191 17.75 19.51 -16.93
#